data_AF-A0A352XIB8-F1
#
_entry.id   AF-A0A352XIB8-F1
#
_cell.length_a   1.000
_cell.length_b   1.000
_cell.length_c   1.000
_cell.angle_alpha   90.00
_cell.angle_beta   90.00
_cell.angle_gamma   90.00
#
_symmetry.space_group_name_H-M   'P 1'
#
loop_
_entity.id
_entity.type
_entity.pdbx_description
1 polymer ?
#
loop_
_entity_poly.entity_id
_entity_poly.type
_entity_poly.pdbx_seq_one_letter_code
_entity_poly.pdbx_strand_id
1 'polypeptide(L)'
;MKKPRVIARELALLSLSQITNSIEQLEQEQLSNLVLAAVRTLTSEIHEALETASAELKRGSDRLLTSETRATDLQSAKAMVADAMELTQNAINRLGTALEIPETIQLSSQKEVRAYALEILQTIKRRQVEIDEILIQSLQDWQINRLPRIDRDILRIAVAEMEFIGIPDRVAINEAIELAKRYSDDDGYRFINGVLRRVTNLSKNKTPAIVENIL
;
A
#
# COMPACT_ATOMS: atom_id res chain seq x y z
N MET A 1 10.39 -3.30 -11.96
CA MET A 1 9.37 -4.34 -12.16
C MET A 1 8.82 -4.77 -10.81
N LYS A 2 7.60 -4.34 -10.46
CA LYS A 2 6.96 -4.78 -9.20
C LYS A 2 6.62 -6.27 -9.31
N LYS A 3 6.92 -7.06 -8.28
CA LYS A 3 6.59 -8.50 -8.29
C LYS A 3 5.08 -8.69 -8.08
N PRO A 4 4.43 -9.69 -8.71
CA PRO A 4 2.99 -9.96 -8.58
C PRO A 4 2.47 -9.99 -7.12
N ARG A 5 3.27 -10.53 -6.20
CA ARG A 5 2.93 -10.59 -4.77
C ARG A 5 2.91 -9.22 -4.08
N VAL A 6 3.77 -8.29 -4.49
CA VAL A 6 3.80 -6.92 -3.95
C VAL A 6 2.44 -6.25 -4.20
N ILE A 7 1.94 -6.39 -5.43
CA ILE A 7 0.68 -5.78 -5.86
C ILE A 7 -0.50 -6.45 -5.17
N ALA A 8 -0.47 -7.77 -4.98
CA ALA A 8 -1.50 -8.46 -4.22
C ALA A 8 -1.61 -7.94 -2.77
N ARG A 9 -0.48 -7.61 -2.12
CA ARG A 9 -0.49 -7.01 -0.78
C ARG A 9 -1.03 -5.59 -0.78
N GLU A 10 -0.67 -4.77 -1.78
CA GLU A 10 -1.25 -3.43 -1.96
C GLU A 10 -2.76 -3.52 -2.16
N LEU A 11 -3.25 -4.45 -2.98
CA LEU A 11 -4.69 -4.70 -3.16
C LEU A 11 -5.37 -5.15 -1.87
N ALA A 12 -4.74 -6.05 -1.10
CA ALA A 12 -5.27 -6.48 0.18
C ALA A 12 -5.36 -5.31 1.16
N LEU A 13 -4.33 -4.47 1.24
CA LEU A 13 -4.30 -3.29 2.11
C LEU A 13 -5.38 -2.26 1.73
N LEU A 14 -5.52 -1.96 0.44
CA LEU A 14 -6.58 -1.07 -0.06
C LEU A 14 -7.97 -1.66 0.16
N SER A 15 -8.13 -2.98 -0.01
CA SER A 15 -9.40 -3.63 0.28
C SER A 15 -9.75 -3.53 1.76
N LEU A 16 -8.76 -3.72 2.65
CA LEU A 16 -8.94 -3.56 4.09
C LEU A 16 -9.33 -2.13 4.46
N SER A 17 -8.80 -1.11 3.80
CA SER A 17 -9.13 0.29 4.09
C SER A 17 -10.57 0.67 3.69
N GLN A 18 -11.14 0.00 2.68
CA GLN A 18 -12.51 0.20 2.21
C GLN A 18 -13.57 -0.46 3.10
N ILE A 19 -13.18 -1.37 3.99
CA ILE A 19 -14.10 -2.04 4.91
C ILE A 19 -14.60 -1.04 5.96
N THR A 20 -15.91 -0.86 6.08
CA THR A 20 -16.56 -0.02 7.10
C THR A 20 -17.07 -0.82 8.31
N ASN A 21 -17.38 -2.11 8.13
CA ASN A 21 -17.88 -3.03 9.16
C ASN A 21 -16.81 -4.06 9.58
N SER A 22 -17.10 -5.00 10.48
CA SER A 22 -16.11 -6.05 10.79
C SER A 22 -15.88 -6.97 9.59
N ILE A 23 -14.62 -7.25 9.24
CA ILE A 23 -14.26 -8.17 8.15
C ILE A 23 -14.85 -9.57 8.36
N GLU A 24 -15.00 -10.00 9.61
CA GLU A 24 -15.57 -11.31 10.00
C GLU A 24 -16.99 -11.51 9.47
N GLN A 25 -17.76 -10.42 9.34
CA GLN A 25 -19.16 -10.43 8.91
C GLN A 25 -19.32 -10.47 7.39
N LEU A 26 -18.24 -10.26 6.63
CA LEU A 26 -18.32 -10.13 5.17
C LEU A 26 -18.37 -11.49 4.49
N GLU A 27 -19.33 -11.71 3.60
CA GLU A 27 -19.41 -12.91 2.77
C GLU A 27 -18.28 -12.98 1.73
N GLN A 28 -18.03 -14.18 1.18
CA GLN A 28 -16.96 -14.39 0.20
C GLN A 28 -17.14 -13.55 -1.07
N GLU A 29 -18.39 -13.36 -1.50
CA GLU A 29 -18.72 -12.49 -2.63
C GLU A 29 -18.38 -11.03 -2.32
N GLN A 30 -18.70 -10.56 -1.11
CA GLN A 30 -18.37 -9.20 -0.66
C GLN A 30 -16.86 -8.96 -0.61
N LEU A 31 -16.06 -9.93 -0.14
CA LEU A 31 -14.59 -9.84 -0.18
C LEU A 31 -14.06 -9.73 -1.62
N SER A 32 -14.60 -10.54 -2.53
CA SER A 32 -14.20 -10.52 -3.93
C SER A 32 -14.53 -9.18 -4.60
N ASN A 33 -15.69 -8.61 -4.27
CA ASN A 33 -16.11 -7.29 -4.73
C ASN A 33 -15.21 -6.17 -4.19
N LEU A 34 -14.70 -6.27 -2.96
CA LEU A 34 -13.73 -5.32 -2.41
C LEU A 34 -12.40 -5.34 -3.18
N VAL A 35 -11.88 -6.51 -3.52
CA VAL A 35 -10.64 -6.61 -4.33
C VAL A 35 -10.84 -5.98 -5.71
N LEU A 36 -11.99 -6.23 -6.35
CA LEU A 36 -12.33 -5.59 -7.63
C LEU A 36 -12.52 -4.08 -7.49
N ALA A 37 -13.12 -3.62 -6.39
CA ALA A 37 -13.26 -2.19 -6.09
C ALA A 37 -11.89 -1.53 -5.91
N ALA A 38 -10.96 -2.16 -5.18
CA ALA A 38 -9.59 -1.66 -5.01
C ALA A 38 -8.85 -1.49 -6.36
N VAL A 39 -8.97 -2.46 -7.28
CA VAL A 39 -8.41 -2.33 -8.63
C VAL A 39 -9.04 -1.15 -9.39
N ARG A 40 -10.37 -0.97 -9.29
CA ARG A 40 -11.08 0.14 -9.93
C ARG A 40 -10.67 1.49 -9.34
N THR A 41 -10.52 1.58 -8.02
CA THR A 41 -10.05 2.79 -7.32
C THR A 41 -8.67 3.19 -7.82
N LEU A 42 -7.71 2.27 -7.83
CA LEU A 42 -6.38 2.50 -8.39
C LEU A 42 -6.44 2.98 -9.84
N THR A 43 -7.27 2.32 -10.66
CA THR A 43 -7.45 2.72 -12.06
C THR A 43 -8.00 4.14 -12.18
N SER A 44 -8.95 4.52 -11.33
CA SER A 44 -9.56 5.85 -11.32
C SER A 44 -8.56 6.93 -10.89
N GLU A 45 -7.78 6.69 -9.84
CA GLU A 45 -6.77 7.62 -9.34
C GLU A 45 -5.73 7.95 -10.42
N ILE A 46 -5.36 6.97 -11.23
CA ILE A 46 -4.41 7.16 -12.35
C ILE A 46 -5.02 8.04 -13.42
N HIS A 47 -6.27 7.78 -13.81
CA HIS A 47 -6.96 8.62 -14.80
C HIS A 47 -7.07 10.06 -14.30
N GLU A 48 -7.41 10.27 -13.04
CA GLU A 48 -7.48 11.59 -12.42
C GLU A 48 -6.11 12.29 -12.38
N ALA A 49 -5.04 11.55 -12.06
CA ALA A 49 -3.67 12.08 -12.07
C ALA A 49 -3.24 12.50 -13.49
N LEU A 50 -3.57 11.70 -14.52
CA LEU A 50 -3.29 12.00 -15.91
C LEU A 50 -4.07 13.22 -16.41
N GLU A 51 -5.37 13.31 -16.09
CA GLU A 51 -6.21 14.47 -16.43
C GLU A 51 -5.69 15.73 -15.75
N THR A 52 -5.30 15.65 -14.48
CA THR A 52 -4.71 16.79 -13.74
C THR A 52 -3.40 17.23 -14.38
N ALA A 53 -2.51 16.29 -14.71
CA ALA A 53 -1.24 16.61 -15.37
C ALA A 53 -1.46 17.24 -16.76
N SER A 54 -2.42 16.73 -17.54
CA SER A 54 -2.82 17.30 -18.83
C SER A 54 -3.34 18.73 -18.68
N ALA A 55 -4.17 18.99 -17.66
CA ALA A 55 -4.68 20.33 -17.37
C ALA A 55 -3.57 21.31 -16.93
N GLU A 56 -2.62 20.85 -16.10
CA GLU A 56 -1.45 21.65 -15.69
C GLU A 56 -0.55 21.99 -16.89
N LEU A 57 -0.28 21.03 -17.79
CA LEU A 57 0.46 21.28 -19.04
C LEU A 57 -0.24 22.30 -19.93
N LYS A 58 -1.56 22.18 -20.09
CA LYS A 58 -2.34 23.11 -20.91
C LYS A 58 -2.26 24.53 -20.34
N ARG A 59 -2.43 24.70 -19.02
CA ARG A 59 -2.30 26.01 -18.36
C ARG A 59 -0.89 26.57 -18.49
N GLY A 60 0.15 25.75 -18.35
CA GLY A 60 1.53 26.17 -18.56
C GLY A 60 1.76 26.67 -19.98
N SER A 61 1.26 25.94 -20.99
CA SER A 61 1.29 26.34 -22.39
C SER A 61 0.58 27.66 -22.65
N ASP A 62 -0.64 27.83 -22.12
CA ASP A 62 -1.41 29.08 -22.25
C ASP A 62 -0.68 30.25 -21.57
N ARG A 63 0.00 30.00 -20.45
CA ARG A 63 0.77 31.00 -19.72
C ARG A 63 2.03 31.44 -20.48
N LEU A 64 2.72 30.51 -21.16
CA LEU A 64 3.82 30.83 -22.07
C LEU A 64 3.33 31.68 -23.24
N LEU A 65 2.25 31.27 -23.92
CA LEU A 65 1.71 32.01 -25.06
C LEU A 65 1.23 33.43 -24.67
N THR A 66 0.62 33.55 -23.49
CA THR A 66 0.21 34.88 -22.99
C THR A 66 1.39 35.74 -22.55
N SER A 67 2.53 35.15 -22.18
CA SER A 67 3.75 35.91 -21.89
C SER A 67 4.29 36.64 -23.13
N GLU A 68 4.12 36.04 -24.31
CA GLU A 68 4.53 36.64 -25.59
C GLU A 68 3.61 37.77 -26.06
N THR A 69 2.33 37.73 -25.66
CA THR A 69 1.29 38.61 -26.24
C THR A 69 0.73 39.65 -25.27
N ARG A 70 0.87 39.46 -23.95
CA ARG A 70 0.21 40.28 -22.92
C ARG A 70 1.13 40.80 -21.83
N ALA A 71 2.40 40.44 -21.83
CA ALA A 71 3.36 41.00 -20.87
C ALA A 71 3.60 42.49 -21.18
N THR A 72 3.40 43.35 -20.18
CA THR A 72 3.62 44.79 -20.29
C THR A 72 5.08 45.19 -20.13
N ASP A 73 5.86 44.34 -19.47
CA ASP A 73 7.28 44.53 -19.19
C ASP A 73 8.00 43.19 -19.02
N LEU A 74 9.34 43.25 -18.99
CA LEU A 74 10.19 42.07 -18.86
C LEU A 74 9.97 41.32 -17.54
N GLN A 75 9.61 42.01 -16.46
CA GLN A 75 9.43 41.40 -15.15
C GLN A 75 8.15 40.55 -15.12
N SER A 76 7.07 41.08 -15.70
CA SER A 76 5.81 40.37 -15.90
C SER A 76 5.98 39.17 -16.83
N ALA A 77 6.72 39.32 -17.93
CA ALA A 77 7.05 38.21 -18.82
C ALA A 77 7.80 37.09 -18.07
N LYS A 78 8.83 37.44 -17.28
CA LYS A 78 9.60 36.48 -16.47
C LYS A 78 8.74 35.76 -15.43
N ALA A 79 7.84 36.48 -14.75
CA ALA A 79 6.92 35.87 -13.79
C ALA A 79 5.98 34.86 -14.47
N MET A 80 5.42 35.21 -15.63
CA MET A 80 4.54 34.32 -16.38
C MET A 80 5.27 33.06 -16.89
N VAL A 81 6.52 33.21 -17.35
CA VAL A 81 7.36 32.06 -17.74
C VAL A 81 7.68 31.18 -16.53
N ALA A 82 7.98 31.77 -15.37
CA ALA A 82 8.23 31.02 -14.14
C ALA A 82 6.99 30.22 -13.71
N ASP A 83 5.80 30.84 -13.71
CA ASP A 83 4.52 30.15 -13.44
C ASP A 83 4.32 28.96 -14.39
N ALA A 84 4.63 29.14 -15.67
CA ALA A 84 4.50 28.09 -16.67
C ALA A 84 5.47 26.93 -16.42
N MET A 85 6.73 27.23 -16.10
CA MET A 85 7.73 26.22 -15.76
C MET A 85 7.31 25.42 -14.52
N GLU A 86 6.75 26.07 -13.51
CA GLU A 86 6.24 25.39 -12.31
C GLU A 86 5.08 24.45 -12.65
N LEU A 87 4.10 24.90 -13.42
CA LEU A 87 2.98 24.08 -13.89
C LEU A 87 3.48 22.87 -14.71
N THR A 88 4.45 23.07 -15.60
CA THR A 88 5.05 21.98 -16.37
C THR A 88 5.80 21.00 -15.48
N GLN A 89 6.57 21.48 -14.50
CA GLN A 89 7.30 20.62 -13.56
C GLN A 89 6.35 19.76 -12.72
N ASN A 90 5.25 20.36 -12.23
CA ASN A 90 4.22 19.63 -11.49
C ASN A 90 3.58 18.54 -12.35
N ALA A 91 3.25 18.86 -13.60
CA ALA A 91 2.71 17.88 -14.53
C ALA A 91 3.68 16.74 -14.83
N ILE A 92 4.98 17.05 -15.04
CA ILE A 92 6.03 16.04 -15.23
C ILE A 92 6.12 15.11 -14.02
N ASN A 93 6.12 15.66 -12.81
CA ASN A 93 6.18 14.87 -11.58
C ASN A 93 4.97 13.94 -11.46
N ARG A 94 3.75 14.44 -11.74
CA ARG A 94 2.52 13.63 -11.75
C ARG A 94 2.55 12.52 -12.81
N LEU A 95 3.02 12.84 -14.02
CA LEU A 95 3.20 11.86 -15.09
C LEU A 95 4.22 10.79 -14.71
N GLY A 96 5.32 11.18 -14.09
CA GLY A 96 6.32 10.24 -13.56
C GLY A 96 5.68 9.21 -12.64
N THR A 97 4.89 9.68 -11.66
CA THR A 97 4.12 8.80 -10.77
C THR A 97 3.14 7.93 -11.56
N ALA A 98 2.37 8.50 -12.49
CA ALA A 98 1.36 7.79 -13.27
C ALA A 98 1.94 6.72 -14.21
N LEU A 99 3.17 6.90 -14.70
CA LEU A 99 3.85 5.98 -15.62
C LEU A 99 4.41 4.72 -14.94
N GLU A 100 4.59 4.72 -13.62
CA GLU A 100 4.94 3.50 -12.86
C GLU A 100 3.76 2.53 -12.70
N ILE A 101 2.54 3.00 -13.03
CA ILE A 101 1.28 2.36 -12.66
C ILE A 101 0.64 1.47 -13.75
N PRO A 102 0.90 1.59 -15.07
CA PRO A 102 0.33 0.69 -16.07
C PRO A 102 0.72 -0.78 -15.86
N GLU A 103 1.96 -1.05 -15.49
CA GLU A 103 2.41 -2.39 -15.06
C GLU A 103 1.64 -2.84 -13.81
N THR A 104 1.44 -1.93 -12.86
CA THR A 104 0.70 -2.22 -11.62
C THR A 104 -0.75 -2.59 -11.90
N ILE A 105 -1.44 -1.88 -12.80
CA ILE A 105 -2.83 -2.19 -13.23
C ILE A 105 -2.89 -3.54 -13.95
N GLN A 106 -1.95 -3.78 -14.86
CA GLN A 106 -1.95 -4.99 -15.65
C GLN A 106 -1.73 -6.22 -14.75
N LEU A 107 -0.79 -6.13 -13.82
CA LEU A 107 -0.54 -7.15 -12.82
C LEU A 107 -1.72 -7.26 -11.82
N SER A 108 -2.30 -6.16 -11.35
CA SER A 108 -3.45 -6.19 -10.41
C SER A 108 -4.70 -6.81 -11.04
N SER A 109 -4.83 -6.77 -12.36
CA SER A 109 -5.92 -7.39 -13.11
C SER A 109 -5.71 -8.89 -13.35
N GLN A 110 -4.49 -9.41 -13.13
CA GLN A 110 -4.21 -10.83 -13.27
C GLN A 110 -4.98 -11.65 -12.23
N LYS A 111 -5.45 -12.82 -12.65
CA LYS A 111 -6.26 -13.70 -11.81
C LYS A 111 -5.47 -14.15 -10.59
N GLU A 112 -4.20 -14.45 -10.77
CA GLU A 112 -3.27 -14.96 -9.74
C GLU A 112 -3.01 -13.89 -8.66
N VAL A 113 -2.85 -12.63 -9.07
CA VAL A 113 -2.63 -11.51 -8.14
C VAL A 113 -3.88 -11.27 -7.29
N ARG A 114 -5.06 -11.23 -7.93
CA ARG A 114 -6.33 -11.08 -7.21
C ARG A 114 -6.64 -12.27 -6.31
N ALA A 115 -6.33 -13.49 -6.77
CA ALA A 115 -6.51 -14.69 -5.96
C ALA A 115 -5.64 -14.66 -4.70
N TYR A 116 -4.38 -14.20 -4.82
CA TYR A 116 -3.51 -14.08 -3.65
C TYR A 116 -3.95 -12.96 -2.70
N ALA A 117 -4.38 -11.81 -3.23
CA ALA A 117 -4.98 -10.76 -2.41
C ALA A 117 -6.21 -11.28 -1.64
N LEU A 118 -7.07 -12.04 -2.31
CA LEU A 118 -8.25 -12.65 -1.71
C LEU A 118 -7.87 -13.70 -0.65
N GLU A 119 -6.84 -14.51 -0.88
CA GLU A 119 -6.32 -15.48 0.09
C GLU A 119 -5.85 -14.78 1.38
N ILE A 120 -5.14 -13.65 1.27
CA ILE A 120 -4.73 -12.83 2.42
C ILE A 120 -5.98 -12.36 3.18
N LEU A 121 -6.95 -11.75 2.49
CA LEU A 121 -8.17 -11.23 3.12
C LEU A 121 -9.00 -12.32 3.78
N GLN A 122 -9.16 -13.47 3.14
CA GLN A 122 -9.88 -14.62 3.69
C GLN A 122 -9.17 -15.21 4.91
N THR A 123 -7.84 -15.23 4.90
CA THR A 123 -7.04 -15.66 6.04
C THR A 123 -7.21 -14.72 7.22
N ILE A 124 -7.09 -13.40 6.99
CA ILE A 124 -7.34 -12.38 8.02
C ILE A 124 -8.76 -12.51 8.55
N LYS A 125 -9.76 -12.62 7.67
CA LYS A 125 -11.16 -12.82 8.08
C LYS A 125 -11.33 -14.02 9.03
N ARG A 126 -10.76 -15.17 8.66
CA ARG A 126 -10.94 -16.44 9.40
C ARG A 126 -10.12 -16.49 10.69
N ARG A 127 -8.98 -15.80 10.73
CA ARG A 127 -7.98 -15.90 11.79
C ARG A 127 -7.77 -14.58 12.53
N GLN A 128 -8.70 -13.63 12.43
CA GLN A 128 -8.50 -12.27 12.97
C GLN A 128 -8.14 -12.29 14.45
N VAL A 129 -8.88 -13.05 15.26
CA VAL A 129 -8.61 -13.21 16.69
C VAL A 129 -7.21 -13.78 16.95
N GLU A 130 -6.84 -14.87 16.28
CA GLU A 130 -5.52 -15.50 16.44
C GLU A 130 -4.38 -14.56 16.00
N ILE A 131 -4.56 -13.83 14.90
CA ILE A 131 -3.61 -12.84 14.40
C ILE A 131 -3.45 -11.70 15.40
N ASP A 132 -4.56 -11.16 15.90
CA ASP A 132 -4.54 -10.06 16.86
C ASP A 132 -3.92 -10.50 18.20
N GLU A 133 -4.15 -11.74 18.65
CA GLU A 133 -3.49 -12.30 19.83
C GLU A 133 -1.97 -12.38 19.68
N ILE A 134 -1.47 -12.85 18.52
CA ILE A 134 -0.03 -12.89 18.20
C ILE A 134 0.57 -11.47 18.22
N LEU A 135 -0.17 -10.50 17.65
CA LEU A 135 0.25 -9.10 17.65
C LEU A 135 0.24 -8.51 19.07
N ILE A 136 -0.78 -8.76 19.88
CA ILE A 136 -0.86 -8.27 21.26
C ILE A 136 0.31 -8.81 22.10
N GLN A 137 0.67 -10.08 21.96
CA GLN A 137 1.82 -10.67 22.66
C GLN A 137 3.17 -10.03 22.28
N SER A 138 3.26 -9.45 21.09
CA SER A 138 4.46 -8.79 20.57
C SER A 138 4.44 -7.26 20.73
N LEU A 139 3.34 -6.68 21.20
CA LEU A 139 3.18 -5.25 21.49
C LEU A 139 3.39 -5.03 23.00
N GLN A 140 4.66 -4.89 23.42
CA GLN A 140 5.09 -4.89 24.83
C GLN A 140 4.35 -3.93 25.77
N ASP A 141 3.68 -2.87 25.28
CA ASP A 141 2.83 -1.96 26.07
C ASP A 141 1.73 -1.27 25.24
N TRP A 142 1.56 -1.68 23.97
CA TRP A 142 0.70 -0.98 23.01
C TRP A 142 -0.56 -1.78 22.77
N GLN A 143 -1.71 -1.15 22.98
CA GLN A 143 -2.97 -1.76 22.59
C GLN A 143 -3.10 -1.70 21.07
N ILE A 144 -3.35 -2.84 20.43
CA ILE A 144 -3.49 -2.96 18.97
C ILE A 144 -4.55 -2.00 18.38
N ASN A 145 -5.58 -1.66 19.17
CA ASN A 145 -6.65 -0.74 18.80
C ASN A 145 -6.22 0.74 18.80
N ARG A 146 -5.09 1.10 19.40
CA ARG A 146 -4.52 2.46 19.39
C ARG A 146 -3.59 2.71 18.22
N LEU A 147 -3.23 1.67 17.46
CA LEU A 147 -2.40 1.83 16.28
C LEU A 147 -3.17 2.55 15.16
N PRO A 148 -2.48 3.37 14.36
CA PRO A 148 -3.03 3.81 13.08
C PRO A 148 -3.58 2.62 12.31
N ARG A 149 -4.76 2.79 11.72
CA ARG A 149 -5.46 1.70 11.03
C ARG A 149 -4.57 1.03 9.99
N ILE A 150 -3.82 1.83 9.23
CA ILE A 150 -2.92 1.34 8.18
C ILE A 150 -1.81 0.45 8.74
N ASP A 151 -1.20 0.83 9.87
CA ASP A 151 -0.13 0.06 10.51
C ASP A 151 -0.65 -1.27 11.03
N ARG A 152 -1.81 -1.26 11.68
CA ARG A 152 -2.46 -2.47 12.16
C ARG A 152 -2.78 -3.42 10.99
N ASP A 153 -3.28 -2.89 9.89
CA ASP A 153 -3.66 -3.70 8.73
C ASP A 153 -2.41 -4.27 8.03
N ILE A 154 -1.30 -3.51 7.95
CA ILE A 154 0.01 -4.01 7.47
C ILE A 154 0.53 -5.14 8.38
N LEU A 155 0.46 -4.95 9.69
CA LEU A 155 0.87 -5.98 10.67
C LEU A 155 0.04 -7.26 10.52
N ARG A 156 -1.29 -7.13 10.37
CA ARG A 156 -2.19 -8.27 10.16
C ARG A 156 -1.88 -9.02 8.87
N ILE A 157 -1.61 -8.32 7.77
CA ILE A 157 -1.19 -8.93 6.51
C ILE A 157 0.10 -9.73 6.71
N ALA A 158 1.11 -9.14 7.36
CA ALA A 158 2.39 -9.80 7.57
C ALA A 158 2.25 -11.06 8.44
N VAL A 159 1.50 -11.00 9.55
CA VAL A 159 1.27 -12.16 10.42
C VAL A 159 0.43 -13.22 9.72
N ALA A 160 -0.61 -12.84 8.96
CA ALA A 160 -1.38 -13.76 8.14
C ALA A 160 -0.47 -14.55 7.17
N GLU A 161 0.45 -13.85 6.51
CA GLU A 161 1.40 -14.44 5.58
C GLU A 161 2.38 -15.40 6.25
N MET A 162 2.98 -15.00 7.38
CA MET A 162 3.97 -15.80 8.11
C MET A 162 3.36 -17.07 8.71
N GLU A 163 2.25 -16.92 9.44
CA GLU A 163 1.76 -17.98 10.33
C GLU A 163 0.72 -18.90 9.65
N PHE A 164 0.03 -18.43 8.61
CA PHE A 164 -1.12 -19.15 8.05
C PHE A 164 -1.03 -19.43 6.54
N ILE A 165 -0.28 -18.63 5.78
CA ILE A 165 -0.10 -18.83 4.33
C ILE A 165 1.23 -19.53 4.02
N GLY A 166 2.22 -19.43 4.93
CA GLY A 166 3.52 -20.10 4.79
C GLY A 166 4.56 -19.30 4.01
N ILE A 167 4.45 -17.97 4.01
CA ILE A 167 5.50 -17.09 3.46
C ILE A 167 6.65 -17.00 4.46
N PRO A 168 7.92 -17.19 4.03
CA PRO A 168 9.05 -17.09 4.94
C PRO A 168 9.09 -15.74 5.67
N ASP A 169 9.32 -15.76 6.99
CA ASP A 169 9.33 -14.59 7.87
C ASP A 169 10.08 -13.40 7.28
N ARG A 170 11.31 -13.64 6.81
CA ARG A 170 12.17 -12.60 6.24
C ARG A 170 11.53 -11.91 5.03
N VAL A 171 10.80 -12.66 4.21
CA VAL A 171 10.11 -12.11 3.03
C VAL A 171 8.90 -11.30 3.47
N ALA A 172 8.03 -11.85 4.31
CA ALA A 172 6.85 -11.14 4.80
C ALA A 172 7.20 -9.84 5.54
N ILE A 173 8.24 -9.88 6.39
CA ILE A 173 8.75 -8.70 7.12
C ILE A 173 9.26 -7.63 6.16
N ASN A 174 10.11 -8.00 5.20
CA ASN A 174 10.66 -7.03 4.25
C ASN A 174 9.53 -6.36 3.45
N GLU A 175 8.55 -7.14 3.00
CA GLU A 175 7.42 -6.62 2.22
C GLU A 175 6.51 -5.71 3.07
N ALA A 176 6.28 -6.04 4.34
CA ALA A 176 5.54 -5.19 5.27
C ALA A 176 6.25 -3.85 5.53
N ILE A 177 7.59 -3.86 5.63
CA ILE A 177 8.40 -2.64 5.76
C ILE A 177 8.28 -1.77 4.52
N GLU A 178 8.34 -2.36 3.32
CA GLU A 178 8.20 -1.61 2.07
C GLU A 178 6.79 -1.04 1.88
N LEU A 179 5.74 -1.73 2.35
CA LEU A 179 4.38 -1.15 2.42
C LEU A 179 4.33 0.02 3.40
N ALA A 180 4.91 -0.13 4.59
CA ALA A 180 4.92 0.92 5.61
C ALA A 180 5.62 2.17 5.12
N LYS A 181 6.76 2.06 4.42
CA LYS A 181 7.44 3.21 3.81
C LYS A 181 6.59 3.95 2.78
N ARG A 182 5.64 3.27 2.14
CA ARG A 182 4.78 3.86 1.11
C ARG A 182 3.51 4.49 1.69
N TYR A 183 2.97 3.93 2.78
CA TYR A 183 1.61 4.25 3.23
C TYR A 183 1.49 4.63 4.72
N SER A 184 2.55 4.46 5.51
CA SER A 184 2.58 4.87 6.90
C SER A 184 3.40 6.16 7.08
N ASP A 185 3.32 6.74 8.27
CA ASP A 185 4.10 7.92 8.65
C ASP A 185 5.61 7.59 8.78
N ASP A 186 6.44 8.62 8.90
CA ASP A 186 7.91 8.53 8.87
C ASP A 186 8.53 7.51 9.85
N ASP A 187 7.85 7.22 10.96
CA ASP A 187 8.31 6.25 11.98
C ASP A 187 7.64 4.87 11.90
N GLY A 188 6.58 4.72 11.10
CA GLY A 188 5.76 3.51 11.06
C GLY A 188 6.54 2.26 10.62
N TYR A 189 7.42 2.39 9.62
CA TYR A 189 8.21 1.26 9.13
C TYR A 189 9.20 0.70 10.16
N ARG A 190 9.78 1.57 11.02
CA ARG A 190 10.68 1.14 12.11
C ARG A 190 9.88 0.40 13.18
N PHE A 191 8.71 0.94 13.54
CA PHE A 191 7.80 0.32 14.48
C PHE A 191 7.35 -1.07 14.01
N ILE A 192 6.85 -1.17 12.78
CA ILE A 192 6.37 -2.44 12.17
C ILE A 192 7.48 -3.49 12.16
N ASN A 193 8.69 -3.13 11.72
CA ASN A 193 9.85 -4.04 11.77
C ASN A 193 10.14 -4.54 13.20
N GLY A 194 10.06 -3.67 14.20
CA GLY A 194 10.26 -4.03 15.60
C GLY A 194 9.22 -5.02 16.11
N VAL A 195 7.94 -4.80 15.79
CA VAL A 195 6.84 -5.70 16.17
C VAL A 195 7.01 -7.07 15.51
N LEU A 196 7.21 -7.11 14.19
CA LEU A 196 7.29 -8.39 13.47
C LEU A 196 8.52 -9.22 13.88
N ARG A 197 9.65 -8.59 14.21
CA ARG A 197 10.79 -9.33 14.78
C ARG A 197 10.44 -10.01 16.10
N ARG A 198 9.67 -9.35 16.98
CA ARG A 198 9.18 -9.96 18.22
C ARG A 198 8.20 -11.11 17.94
N VAL A 199 7.31 -10.97 16.96
CA VAL A 199 6.44 -12.07 16.51
C VAL A 199 7.26 -13.32 16.16
N THR A 200 8.29 -13.18 15.33
CA THR A 200 9.12 -14.34 14.92
C THR A 200 9.86 -14.98 16.09
N ASN A 201 10.27 -14.20 17.09
CA ASN A 201 10.92 -14.74 18.28
C ASN A 201 9.94 -15.51 19.17
N LEU A 202 8.69 -15.06 19.28
CA LEU A 202 7.64 -15.77 20.01
C LEU A 202 7.24 -17.07 19.33
N SER A 203 7.12 -17.07 18.00
CA SER A 203 6.77 -18.26 17.21
C SER A 203 7.83 -19.36 17.32
N LYS A 204 9.12 -19.00 17.24
CA LYS A 204 10.25 -19.94 17.44
C LYS A 204 10.30 -20.56 18.83
N ASN A 205 9.85 -19.85 19.86
CA ASN A 205 9.79 -20.37 21.23
C ASN A 205 8.60 -21.32 21.47
N LYS A 206 7.65 -21.42 20.53
CA LYS A 206 6.54 -22.40 20.59
C LYS A 206 6.88 -23.75 19.96
N THR A 207 7.99 -23.87 19.22
CA THR A 207 8.49 -25.17 18.76
C THR A 207 9.42 -25.74 19.84
N PRO A 208 8.98 -26.71 20.67
CA PRO A 208 9.88 -27.29 21.66
C PRO A 208 11.00 -28.05 20.96
N ALA A 209 12.21 -27.88 21.47
CA ALA A 209 13.33 -28.78 21.25
C ALA A 209 12.91 -30.21 21.67
N ILE A 210 12.35 -30.97 20.74
CA ILE A 210 12.13 -32.42 20.90
C ILE A 210 12.67 -33.10 19.65
N VAL A 211 13.98 -33.02 19.44
CA VAL A 211 14.76 -34.11 18.82
C VAL A 211 16.19 -33.98 19.37
N GLU A 212 16.83 -35.10 19.67
CA GLU A 212 18.17 -35.27 20.27
C GLU A 212 18.21 -35.42 21.79
N ASN A 213 17.50 -36.43 22.28
CA ASN A 213 18.08 -37.38 23.24
C ASN A 213 17.30 -38.68 23.11
N ILE A 214 17.80 -39.60 22.28
CA ILE A 214 17.67 -41.08 22.31
C ILE A 214 18.38 -41.58 21.04
N LEU A 215 19.67 -41.89 21.18
CA LEU A 215 20.34 -43.17 20.87
C LEU A 215 21.85 -42.98 21.00
#